data_AF-K6ZJI1-F1
#
_entry.id   AF-K6ZJI1-F1
#
_cell.length_a   1.000
_cell.length_b   1.000
_cell.length_c   1.000
_cell.angle_alpha   90.00
_cell.angle_beta   90.00
_cell.angle_gamma   90.00
#
_symmetry.space_group_name_H-M   'P 1'
#
loop_
_entity.id
_entity.type
_entity.pdbx_description
1 polymer ?
#
loop_
_entity_poly.entity_id
_entity_poly.type
_entity_poly.pdbx_seq_one_letter_code
_entity_poly.pdbx_strand_id
1 'polypeptide(L)'
;MAFCYPGKASSGDKPPRKECAPLWHKRLISSMQIKHVLLIGQYAQNYYLQDKRSLTERVKDWQTYQPRFFVLPHPSPRNNIWLKKNPWFEQQVVLAMQHAIAKII
;
A
#
# COMPACT_ATOMS: atom_id res chain seq x y z
N MET A 1 3.87 6.58 -5.46
CA MET A 1 5.31 6.76 -5.16
C MET A 1 6.02 7.63 -6.18
N ALA A 2 5.61 7.58 -7.45
CA ALA A 2 5.93 8.60 -8.45
C ALA A 2 4.62 9.25 -8.93
N PHE A 3 4.68 10.51 -9.36
CA PHE A 3 3.58 11.24 -10.00
C PHE A 3 3.71 11.30 -11.53
N CYS A 4 4.74 10.66 -12.08
CA CYS A 4 5.04 10.64 -13.51
C CYS A 4 5.19 9.19 -13.98
N TYR A 5 4.88 8.92 -15.24
CA TYR A 5 5.22 7.65 -15.89
C TYR A 5 6.75 7.47 -15.90
N PRO A 6 7.30 6.39 -15.31
CA PRO A 6 8.74 6.24 -15.17
C PRO A 6 9.43 5.66 -16.42
N GLY A 7 8.66 5.32 -17.47
CA GLY A 7 9.15 4.65 -18.67
C GLY A 7 9.00 3.13 -18.62
N LYS A 8 9.15 2.49 -19.77
CA LYS A 8 9.03 1.03 -19.96
C LYS A 8 10.28 0.30 -19.46
N ALA A 9 10.09 -0.79 -18.73
CA ALA A 9 11.13 -1.74 -18.34
C ALA A 9 11.03 -3.02 -19.19
N SER A 10 11.92 -3.99 -18.94
CA SER A 10 11.85 -5.32 -19.57
C SER A 10 10.54 -6.05 -19.24
N SER A 11 10.00 -5.83 -18.04
CA SER A 11 8.66 -6.28 -17.65
C SER A 11 7.86 -5.14 -17.03
N GLY A 12 6.85 -4.65 -17.75
CA GLY A 12 6.00 -3.54 -17.30
C GLY A 12 6.75 -2.22 -17.23
N ASP A 13 6.42 -1.43 -16.20
CA ASP A 13 6.99 -0.10 -16.01
C ASP A 13 8.21 -0.12 -15.09
N LYS A 14 9.09 0.86 -15.26
CA LYS A 14 10.22 1.09 -14.35
C LYS A 14 9.74 1.39 -12.93
N PRO A 15 10.60 1.16 -11.90
CA PRO A 15 10.27 1.53 -10.54
C PRO A 15 10.02 3.05 -10.40
N PRO A 16 9.25 3.48 -9.37
CA PRO A 16 9.06 4.89 -9.06
C PRO A 16 10.41 5.61 -8.86
N ARG A 17 10.55 6.83 -9.40
CA ARG A 17 11.75 7.65 -9.16
C ARG A 17 11.86 8.02 -7.67
N LYS A 18 13.06 7.86 -7.10
CA LYS A 18 13.29 7.93 -5.65
C LYS A 18 13.02 9.32 -5.05
N GLU A 19 13.21 10.37 -5.84
CA GLU A 19 13.05 11.75 -5.41
C GLU A 19 11.59 12.21 -5.31
N CYS A 20 10.66 11.55 -6.00
CA CYS A 20 9.28 12.05 -6.11
C CYS A 20 8.57 12.12 -4.74
N ALA A 21 8.63 11.05 -3.95
CA ALA A 21 7.93 11.03 -2.67
C ALA A 21 8.53 11.99 -1.63
N PRO A 22 9.86 12.04 -1.41
CA PRO A 22 10.49 13.03 -0.54
C PRO A 22 10.18 14.48 -0.91
N LEU A 23 10.12 14.80 -2.21
CA LEU A 23 9.87 16.17 -2.67
C LEU A 23 8.42 16.60 -2.49
N TRP A 24 7.46 15.71 -2.75
CA TRP A 24 6.07 16.13 -2.95
C TRP A 24 5.07 15.59 -1.92
N HIS A 25 5.25 14.37 -1.41
CA HIS A 25 4.21 13.72 -0.60
C HIS A 25 3.88 14.51 0.66
N LYS A 26 4.88 14.98 1.41
CA LYS A 26 4.65 15.75 2.66
C LYS A 26 3.84 17.01 2.38
N ARG A 27 4.22 17.78 1.36
CA ARG A 27 3.54 19.04 0.98
C ARG A 27 2.07 18.79 0.62
N LEU A 28 1.83 17.77 -0.20
CA LEU A 28 0.48 17.41 -0.63
C LEU A 28 -0.38 16.92 0.54
N ILE A 29 0.11 15.96 1.31
CA ILE A 29 -0.62 15.33 2.42
C ILE A 29 -0.94 16.35 3.51
N SER A 30 -0.03 17.28 3.81
CA SER A 30 -0.27 18.33 4.80
C SER A 30 -1.41 19.29 4.43
N SER A 31 -1.82 19.33 3.16
CA SER A 31 -2.96 20.14 2.70
C SER A 31 -4.31 19.43 2.76
N MET A 32 -4.35 18.16 3.19
CA MET A 32 -5.53 17.30 3.11
C MET A 32 -5.94 16.76 4.48
N GLN A 33 -7.24 16.63 4.72
CA GLN A 33 -7.79 15.95 5.90
C GLN A 33 -7.93 14.44 5.65
N ILE A 34 -6.82 13.71 5.76
CA ILE A 34 -6.79 12.27 5.47
C ILE A 34 -7.12 11.45 6.73
N LYS A 35 -8.15 10.60 6.66
CA LYS A 35 -8.53 9.65 7.72
C LYS A 35 -7.73 8.34 7.65
N HIS A 36 -7.71 7.70 6.48
CA HIS A 36 -6.95 6.47 6.22
C HIS A 36 -6.04 6.62 4.99
N VAL A 37 -4.91 5.93 5.02
CA VAL A 37 -3.99 5.82 3.88
C VAL A 37 -3.85 4.36 3.49
N LEU A 38 -4.15 4.02 2.23
CA LEU A 38 -3.97 2.66 1.72
C LEU A 38 -2.56 2.53 1.09
N LEU A 39 -1.68 1.75 1.72
CA LEU A 39 -0.32 1.47 1.26
C LEU A 39 -0.29 0.21 0.40
N ILE A 40 -0.43 0.39 -0.91
CA ILE A 40 -0.52 -0.69 -1.90
C ILE A 40 0.87 -1.03 -2.46
N GLY A 41 1.30 -2.27 -2.22
CA GLY A 41 2.55 -2.82 -2.73
C GLY A 41 3.82 -2.36 -2.00
N GLN A 42 4.93 -3.03 -2.31
CA GLN A 42 6.18 -2.91 -1.55
C GLN A 42 6.77 -1.48 -1.57
N TYR A 43 6.69 -0.77 -2.70
CA TYR A 43 7.25 0.59 -2.80
C TYR A 43 6.57 1.58 -1.86
N ALA A 44 5.24 1.50 -1.72
CA ALA A 44 4.50 2.37 -0.81
C ALA A 44 4.81 2.00 0.65
N GLN A 45 4.76 0.71 0.97
CA GLN A 45 5.01 0.23 2.33
C GLN A 45 6.43 0.54 2.79
N ASN A 46 7.45 0.31 1.96
CA ASN A 46 8.86 0.62 2.31
C ASN A 46 9.11 2.10 2.57
N TYR A 47 8.37 2.99 1.92
CA TYR A 47 8.57 4.42 2.09
C TYR A 47 7.91 4.94 3.37
N TYR A 48 6.70 4.46 3.68
CA TYR A 48 5.93 4.97 4.81
C TYR A 48 6.16 4.23 6.12
N LEU A 49 6.68 3.00 6.08
CA LEU A 49 6.88 2.16 7.26
C LEU A 49 8.36 2.02 7.57
N GLN A 50 8.73 2.21 8.83
CA GLN A 50 10.10 2.17 9.33
C GLN A 50 10.46 0.79 9.91
N ASP A 51 10.12 -0.27 9.19
CA ASP A 51 10.44 -1.65 9.56
C ASP A 51 11.15 -2.38 8.39
N LYS A 52 11.69 -3.57 8.67
CA LYS A 52 12.35 -4.43 7.68
C LYS A 52 11.51 -5.65 7.29
N ARG A 53 10.19 -5.61 7.50
CA ARG A 53 9.28 -6.72 7.23
C ARG A 53 8.96 -6.83 5.74
N SER A 54 8.72 -8.05 5.28
CA SER A 54 8.24 -8.35 3.93
C SER A 54 6.81 -7.87 3.70
N LEU A 55 6.38 -7.80 2.43
CA LEU A 55 4.99 -7.49 2.06
C LEU A 55 4.00 -8.37 2.84
N THR A 56 4.22 -9.68 2.83
CA THR A 56 3.31 -10.65 3.44
C THR A 56 3.24 -10.46 4.96
N GLU A 57 4.39 -10.27 5.62
CA GLU A 57 4.42 -10.05 7.08
C GLU A 57 3.69 -8.76 7.47
N ARG A 58 3.86 -7.68 6.70
CA ARG A 58 3.12 -6.44 6.93
C ARG A 58 1.62 -6.63 6.75
N VAL A 59 1.20 -7.25 5.65
CA VAL A 59 -0.22 -7.52 5.37
C VAL A 59 -0.84 -8.46 6.42
N LYS A 60 -0.06 -9.41 6.94
CA LYS A 60 -0.51 -10.33 8.01
C LYS A 60 -0.70 -9.60 9.33
N ASP A 61 0.22 -8.70 9.68
CA ASP A 61 0.20 -7.91 10.92
C ASP A 61 -0.43 -6.51 10.71
N TRP A 62 -1.42 -6.41 9.81
CA TRP A 62 -1.96 -5.14 9.32
C TRP A 62 -2.51 -4.24 10.44
N GLN A 63 -3.00 -4.82 11.54
CA GLN A 63 -3.53 -4.09 12.69
C GLN A 63 -2.48 -3.17 13.34
N THR A 64 -1.20 -3.53 13.26
CA THR A 64 -0.09 -2.74 13.84
C THR A 64 0.02 -1.36 13.21
N TYR A 65 -0.45 -1.19 11.97
CA TYR A 65 -0.36 0.06 11.23
C TYR A 65 -1.64 0.91 11.30
N GLN A 66 -2.69 0.40 11.97
CA GLN A 66 -3.95 1.10 12.19
C GLN A 66 -3.82 2.17 13.29
N PRO A 67 -4.73 3.17 13.33
CA PRO A 67 -5.79 3.45 12.35
C PRO A 67 -5.28 4.15 11.09
N ARG A 68 -3.98 4.51 11.04
CA ARG A 68 -3.46 5.39 9.99
C ARG A 68 -3.35 4.70 8.63
N PHE A 69 -2.87 3.45 8.61
CA PHE A 69 -2.52 2.75 7.37
C PHE A 69 -3.21 1.40 7.24
N PHE A 70 -3.73 1.12 6.06
CA PHE A 70 -3.96 -0.25 5.60
C PHE A 70 -2.82 -0.66 4.68
N VAL A 71 -2.21 -1.80 4.94
CA VAL A 71 -1.10 -2.34 4.15
C VAL A 71 -1.64 -3.46 3.26
N LEU A 72 -1.53 -3.29 1.95
CA LEU A 72 -2.18 -4.16 0.96
C LEU A 72 -1.17 -4.64 -0.09
N PRO A 73 -1.33 -5.86 -0.62
CA PRO A 73 -0.60 -6.28 -1.81
C PRO A 73 -1.11 -5.52 -3.05
N HIS A 74 -0.36 -5.58 -4.15
CA HIS A 74 -0.83 -4.98 -5.41
C HIS A 74 -1.98 -5.80 -6.01
N PRO A 75 -3.07 -5.17 -6.50
CA PRO A 75 -4.20 -5.87 -7.14
C PRO A 75 -3.87 -6.26 -8.60
N SER A 76 -2.74 -6.92 -8.82
CA SER A 76 -2.36 -7.45 -10.14
C SER A 76 -2.82 -8.90 -10.26
N PRO A 77 -3.24 -9.37 -11.45
CA PRO A 77 -3.46 -10.80 -11.71
C PRO A 77 -2.23 -11.66 -11.38
N ARG A 78 -1.03 -11.10 -11.45
CA ARG A 78 0.21 -11.77 -11.02
C ARG A 78 0.18 -12.18 -9.54
N ASN A 79 -0.65 -11.53 -8.73
CA ASN A 79 -0.81 -11.80 -7.31
C ASN A 79 -1.84 -12.91 -7.00
N ASN A 80 -2.50 -13.50 -8.01
CA ASN A 80 -3.51 -14.54 -7.80
C ASN A 80 -2.97 -15.78 -7.05
N ILE A 81 -1.72 -16.18 -7.31
CA ILE A 81 -1.09 -17.29 -6.58
C ILE A 81 -0.91 -16.93 -5.11
N TRP A 82 -0.51 -15.68 -4.82
CA TRP A 82 -0.36 -15.21 -3.45
C TRP A 82 -1.72 -15.18 -2.73
N LEU A 83 -2.78 -14.71 -3.38
CA LEU A 83 -4.13 -14.69 -2.82
C LEU A 83 -4.61 -16.10 -2.47
N LYS A 84 -4.42 -17.07 -3.38
CA LYS A 84 -4.76 -18.48 -3.13
C LYS A 84 -4.01 -19.08 -1.92
N LYS A 85 -2.76 -18.67 -1.69
CA LYS A 85 -1.95 -19.10 -0.55
C LYS A 85 -2.26 -18.36 0.75
N ASN A 86 -2.94 -17.22 0.68
CA ASN A 86 -3.22 -16.34 1.81
C ASN A 86 -4.73 -15.99 1.87
N PRO A 87 -5.63 -16.97 2.02
CA PRO A 87 -7.09 -16.74 1.99
C PRO A 87 -7.57 -15.83 3.13
N TRP A 88 -6.82 -15.77 4.22
CA TRP A 88 -7.05 -14.85 5.34
C TRP A 88 -7.02 -13.37 4.92
N PHE A 89 -6.35 -13.03 3.82
CA PHE A 89 -6.29 -11.65 3.33
C PHE A 89 -7.69 -11.10 3.04
N GLU A 90 -8.50 -11.83 2.27
CA GLU A 90 -9.85 -11.40 1.93
C GLU A 90 -10.78 -11.45 3.16
N GLN A 91 -10.67 -12.53 3.94
CA GLN A 91 -11.54 -12.78 5.08
C GLN A 91 -11.32 -11.84 6.27
N GLN A 92 -10.12 -11.28 6.41
CA GLN A 92 -9.77 -10.46 7.57
C GLN A 92 -9.41 -9.04 7.17
N VAL A 93 -8.45 -8.88 6.26
CA VAL A 93 -7.89 -7.57 5.91
C VAL A 93 -8.88 -6.77 5.07
N VAL A 94 -9.43 -7.37 4.01
CA VAL A 94 -10.37 -6.69 3.11
C VAL A 94 -11.67 -6.35 3.83
N LEU A 95 -12.24 -7.28 4.60
CA LEU A 95 -13.45 -7.01 5.39
C LEU A 95 -13.23 -5.88 6.42
N ALA A 96 -12.12 -5.91 7.16
CA ALA A 96 -11.81 -4.86 8.12
C ALA A 96 -11.63 -3.48 7.44
N MET A 97 -10.97 -3.46 6.28
CA MET A 97 -10.82 -2.24 5.48
C MET A 97 -12.17 -1.71 5.00
N GLN A 98 -13.05 -2.57 4.49
CA GLN A 98 -14.41 -2.18 4.08
C GLN A 98 -15.20 -1.58 5.25
N HIS A 99 -15.18 -2.22 6.42
CA HIS A 99 -15.83 -1.68 7.62
C HIS A 99 -15.24 -0.33 8.06
N ALA A 100 -13.92 -0.14 7.97
CA ALA A 100 -13.29 1.14 8.32
C ALA A 100 -13.67 2.25 7.33
N ILE A 101 -13.67 1.95 6.03
CA ILE A 101 -14.06 2.90 4.98
C ILE A 101 -15.54 3.26 5.10
N ALA A 102 -16.42 2.29 5.40
CA ALA A 102 -17.85 2.52 5.56
C ALA A 102 -18.19 3.47 6.73
N LYS A 103 -17.29 3.65 7.69
CA LYS A 103 -17.45 4.62 8.80
C LYS A 103 -17.01 6.04 8.45
N ILE A 104 -16.43 6.26 7.27
CA ILE A 104 -16.03 7.60 6.80
C ILE A 104 -17.17 8.28 6.02
N ILE A 105 -17.99 7.47 5.35
CA ILE A 105 -19.16 7.91 4.57
C ILE A 105 -20.30 8.25 5.52
#